data_AF-A0A381U187-F1
#
_entry.id   AF-A0A381U187-F1
#
_cell.length_a   1.000
_cell.length_b   1.000
_cell.length_c   1.000
_cell.angle_alpha   90.00
_cell.angle_beta   90.00
_cell.angle_gamma   90.00
#
_symmetry.space_group_name_H-M   'P 1'
#
loop_
_entity.id
_entity.type
_entity.pdbx_description
1 polymer ?
#
loop_
_entity_poly.entity_id
_entity_poly.type
_entity_poly.pdbx_seq_one_letter_code
_entity_poly.pdbx_strand_id
1 'polypeptide(L)'
;MILFFDNRENIIFAVQTQKQLSNSDINKLSWLFGNSSLVDSDMIKSTYLGPRAVMVSPWSTNAVEMTQNMGINYINRIEKYIKIDRDFKEYDPMLFEKFTELNQSIFIINIDPEPINHIDNIESYNESEGLSLSKEEVNYLLNVSNEIGRKLTDSEIFGFSQVNSEHCRHKIFNGKFIIDGKEMPNSLFKMIKETSKINSNKIVSAYKDNVAFIKGPIVNQFSPTRSDIADYYKLKSFESVISLKAETHNFPTTVEPFNGAATGSGGEIRDRLAGGKGSIPMAGTAVYMTPYSRFNKYSWEKKIVKRDWLYQNPIDILIKAS
;
A
#
# COMPACT_ATOMS: atom_id res chain seq x y z
N MET A 1 -21.19 19.96 6.24
CA MET A 1 -21.75 19.65 7.57
C MET A 1 -21.38 18.22 7.92
N ILE A 2 -21.12 17.94 9.20
CA ILE A 2 -20.87 16.59 9.71
C ILE A 2 -22.06 16.18 10.58
N LEU A 3 -22.63 15.01 10.29
CA LEU A 3 -23.70 14.41 11.07
C LEU A 3 -23.17 13.17 11.78
N PHE A 4 -23.67 12.92 12.99
CA PHE A 4 -23.23 11.80 13.81
C PHE A 4 -24.34 10.77 13.96
N PHE A 5 -24.00 9.51 13.75
CA PHE A 5 -24.90 8.38 13.97
C PHE A 5 -24.33 7.47 15.05
N ASP A 6 -25.09 7.23 16.12
CA ASP A 6 -24.70 6.37 17.24
C ASP A 6 -25.35 4.99 17.09
N ASN A 7 -24.53 3.95 17.03
CA ASN A 7 -25.02 2.57 16.94
C ASN A 7 -25.40 1.95 18.29
N ARG A 8 -25.24 2.70 19.40
CA ARG A 8 -25.50 2.27 20.79
C ARG A 8 -24.56 1.17 21.31
N GLU A 9 -23.56 0.80 20.52
CA GLU A 9 -22.52 -0.20 20.84
C GLU A 9 -21.13 0.45 20.76
N ASN A 10 -20.98 1.63 21.35
CA ASN A 10 -19.73 2.40 21.45
C ASN A 10 -19.15 2.89 20.12
N ILE A 11 -19.91 2.91 19.03
CA ILE A 11 -19.45 3.40 17.73
C ILE A 11 -20.25 4.62 17.31
N ILE A 12 -19.53 5.68 16.97
CA ILE A 12 -20.07 6.86 16.29
C ILE A 12 -19.61 6.82 14.84
N PHE A 13 -20.55 6.93 13.90
CA PHE A 13 -20.26 7.20 12.50
C PHE A 13 -20.37 8.70 12.26
N ALA A 14 -19.29 9.31 11.76
CA ALA A 14 -19.30 10.70 11.34
C ALA A 14 -19.46 10.79 9.82
N VAL A 15 -20.50 11.47 9.37
CA VAL A 15 -20.91 11.55 7.96
C VAL A 15 -20.77 12.99 7.49
N GLN A 16 -19.81 13.25 6.61
CA GLN A 16 -19.64 14.53 5.95
C GLN A 16 -20.54 14.61 4.72
N THR A 17 -21.42 15.60 4.68
CA THR A 17 -22.38 15.82 3.59
C THR A 17 -22.29 17.24 3.02
N GLN A 18 -22.53 17.35 1.71
CA GLN A 18 -22.61 18.62 0.97
C GLN A 18 -23.93 19.36 1.20
N LYS A 19 -25.00 18.65 1.60
CA LYS A 19 -26.33 19.22 1.81
C LYS A 19 -27.04 18.56 3.00
N GLN A 20 -28.16 19.15 3.41
CA GLN A 20 -29.03 18.58 4.44
C GLN A 20 -29.62 17.25 3.97
N LEU A 21 -29.68 16.26 4.88
CA LEU A 21 -30.26 14.96 4.58
C LEU A 21 -31.80 15.02 4.60
N SER A 22 -32.45 14.30 3.69
CA SER A 22 -33.89 14.05 3.79
C SER A 22 -34.16 12.99 4.86
N ASN A 23 -35.39 12.93 5.39
CA ASN A 23 -35.80 11.86 6.31
C ASN A 23 -35.63 10.45 5.69
N SER A 24 -35.82 10.32 4.37
CA SER A 24 -35.59 9.06 3.66
C SER A 24 -34.12 8.66 3.70
N ASP A 25 -33.20 9.62 3.47
CA ASP A 25 -31.77 9.36 3.47
C ASP A 25 -31.23 9.10 4.87
N ILE A 26 -31.76 9.79 5.89
CA ILE A 26 -31.47 9.49 7.30
C ILE A 26 -31.85 8.04 7.61
N ASN A 27 -33.05 7.59 7.23
CA ASN A 27 -33.48 6.21 7.46
C ASN A 27 -32.60 5.19 6.74
N LYS A 28 -32.20 5.48 5.49
CA LYS A 28 -31.26 4.65 4.73
C LYS A 28 -29.89 4.53 5.42
N LEU A 29 -29.34 5.66 5.86
CA LEU A 29 -28.04 5.69 6.56
C LEU A 29 -28.12 5.00 7.92
N SER A 30 -29.19 5.25 8.68
CA SER A 30 -29.47 4.54 9.93
C SER A 30 -29.47 3.03 9.71
N TRP A 31 -30.15 2.54 8.68
CA TRP A 31 -30.15 1.12 8.31
C TRP A 31 -28.75 0.63 7.92
N LEU A 32 -28.04 1.35 7.05
CA LEU A 32 -26.67 1.01 6.60
C LEU A 32 -25.70 0.86 7.78
N PHE A 33 -25.87 1.70 8.80
CA PHE A 33 -25.06 1.74 10.01
C PHE A 33 -25.60 0.86 11.14
N GLY A 34 -26.37 -0.18 10.83
CA GLY A 34 -26.85 -1.15 11.83
C GLY A 34 -27.96 -0.63 12.73
N ASN A 35 -28.92 0.09 12.17
CA ASN A 35 -30.03 0.76 12.90
C ASN A 35 -29.54 1.81 13.91
N SER A 36 -28.45 2.50 13.58
CA SER A 36 -27.95 3.63 14.36
C SER A 36 -28.95 4.78 14.40
N SER A 37 -28.89 5.57 15.46
CA SER A 37 -29.73 6.76 15.65
C SER A 37 -28.94 8.01 15.29
N LEU A 38 -29.54 8.91 14.51
CA LEU A 38 -28.98 10.24 14.30
C LEU A 38 -28.89 10.97 15.65
N VAL A 39 -27.73 11.52 15.94
CA VAL A 39 -27.49 12.32 17.14
C VAL A 39 -27.84 13.77 16.85
N ASP A 40 -28.74 14.34 17.64
CA ASP A 40 -29.12 15.75 17.56
C ASP A 40 -28.10 16.64 18.30
N SER A 41 -26.87 16.67 17.77
CA SER A 41 -25.79 17.52 18.28
C SER A 41 -24.70 17.70 17.24
N ASP A 42 -24.15 18.91 17.15
CA ASP A 42 -22.98 19.22 16.31
C ASP A 42 -21.65 18.80 16.95
N MET A 43 -21.69 18.37 18.22
CA MET A 43 -20.51 17.95 18.98
C MET A 43 -20.85 16.83 19.98
N ILE A 44 -19.98 15.83 20.07
CA ILE A 44 -20.10 14.73 21.03
C ILE A 44 -18.86 14.69 21.91
N LYS A 45 -19.04 14.96 23.21
CA LYS A 45 -17.95 14.97 24.21
C LYS A 45 -17.72 13.57 24.79
N SER A 46 -16.70 12.89 24.31
CA SER A 46 -16.18 11.65 24.90
C SER A 46 -14.79 11.35 24.35
N THR A 47 -14.12 10.34 24.90
CA THR A 47 -12.86 9.88 24.32
C THR A 47 -13.13 8.86 23.22
N TYR A 48 -12.70 9.18 22.01
CA TYR A 48 -12.85 8.33 20.84
C TYR A 48 -11.51 7.98 20.22
N LEU A 49 -11.42 6.80 19.63
CA LEU A 49 -10.34 6.37 18.76
C LEU A 49 -10.86 6.34 17.33
N GLY A 50 -10.20 7.03 16.41
CA GLY A 50 -10.58 7.08 15.01
C GLY A 50 -9.38 7.33 14.11
N PRO A 51 -9.56 7.22 12.78
CA PRO A 51 -8.50 7.52 11.83
C PRO A 51 -8.12 9.00 11.91
N ARG A 52 -6.85 9.30 11.60
CA ARG A 52 -6.35 10.67 11.51
C ARG A 52 -7.13 11.45 10.44
N ALA A 53 -7.32 12.76 10.66
CA ALA A 53 -8.05 13.61 9.71
C ALA A 53 -7.43 13.58 8.29
N VAL A 54 -6.10 13.48 8.20
CA VAL A 54 -5.32 13.40 6.96
C VAL A 54 -5.41 12.06 6.22
N MET A 55 -5.99 11.03 6.82
CA MET A 55 -6.15 9.72 6.20
C MET A 55 -7.60 9.49 5.82
N VAL A 56 -7.87 8.78 4.72
CA VAL A 56 -9.20 8.23 4.42
C VAL A 56 -9.09 6.72 4.54
N SER A 57 -9.84 6.12 5.46
CA SER A 57 -9.75 4.67 5.67
C SER A 57 -10.32 3.89 4.48
N PRO A 58 -9.83 2.66 4.20
CA PRO A 58 -10.46 1.79 3.21
C PRO A 58 -11.94 1.52 3.53
N TRP A 59 -12.29 1.50 4.83
CA TRP A 59 -13.67 1.40 5.28
C TRP A 59 -14.51 2.61 4.84
N SER A 60 -13.98 3.83 4.95
CA SER A 60 -14.64 5.06 4.48
C SER A 60 -14.94 4.99 2.98
N THR A 61 -13.96 4.59 2.16
CA THR A 61 -14.15 4.47 0.71
C THR A 61 -15.32 3.54 0.37
N ASN A 62 -15.33 2.34 0.97
CA ASN A 62 -16.41 1.37 0.76
C ASN A 62 -17.76 1.87 1.29
N ALA A 63 -17.78 2.51 2.47
CA ALA A 63 -19.01 3.05 3.05
C ALA A 63 -19.62 4.14 2.15
N VAL A 64 -18.80 5.05 1.63
CA VAL A 64 -19.25 6.09 0.69
C VAL A 64 -19.77 5.45 -0.60
N GLU A 65 -19.08 4.47 -1.17
CA GLU A 65 -19.55 3.75 -2.36
C GLU A 65 -20.90 3.05 -2.13
N MET A 66 -21.11 2.43 -0.97
CA MET A 66 -22.40 1.85 -0.58
C MET A 66 -23.51 2.91 -0.58
N THR A 67 -23.25 4.12 -0.08
CA THR A 67 -24.24 5.20 -0.12
C THR A 67 -24.62 5.62 -1.54
N GLN A 68 -23.68 5.58 -2.49
CA GLN A 68 -23.95 5.88 -3.90
C GLN A 68 -24.86 4.82 -4.53
N ASN A 69 -24.62 3.54 -4.24
CA ASN A 69 -25.51 2.44 -4.66
C ASN A 69 -26.93 2.55 -4.07
N MET A 70 -27.07 3.20 -2.92
CA MET A 70 -28.36 3.51 -2.26
C MET A 70 -29.03 4.80 -2.79
N GLY A 71 -28.41 5.47 -3.77
CA GLY A 71 -28.88 6.71 -4.39
C GLY A 71 -28.52 7.98 -3.63
N ILE A 72 -27.55 7.94 -2.71
CA ILE A 72 -27.11 9.08 -1.89
C ILE A 72 -25.73 9.54 -2.37
N ASN A 73 -25.70 10.37 -3.41
CA ASN A 73 -24.47 10.71 -4.15
C ASN A 73 -23.73 11.97 -3.66
N TYR A 74 -24.06 12.46 -2.47
CA TYR A 74 -23.59 13.75 -1.95
C TYR A 74 -22.93 13.64 -0.56
N ILE A 75 -22.57 12.40 -0.18
CA ILE A 75 -21.71 12.12 0.97
C ILE A 75 -20.25 12.22 0.52
N ASN A 76 -19.47 13.06 1.19
CA ASN A 76 -18.04 13.23 0.90
C ASN A 76 -17.18 12.19 1.61
N ARG A 77 -17.52 11.89 2.87
CA ARG A 77 -16.69 11.06 3.74
C ARG A 77 -17.54 10.45 4.86
N ILE A 78 -17.26 9.21 5.21
CA ILE A 78 -17.86 8.53 6.37
C ILE A 78 -16.73 7.89 7.14
N GLU A 79 -16.59 8.21 8.44
CA GLU A 79 -15.61 7.51 9.28
C GLU A 79 -16.22 6.94 10.55
N LYS A 80 -15.57 5.88 11.04
CA LYS A 80 -15.92 5.17 12.26
C LYS A 80 -15.04 5.64 13.42
N TYR A 81 -15.67 6.00 14.53
CA TYR A 81 -15.04 6.37 15.78
C TYR A 81 -15.50 5.44 16.90
N ILE A 82 -14.55 4.83 17.60
CA ILE A 82 -14.82 3.88 18.69
C ILE A 82 -14.64 4.60 20.02
N LYS A 83 -15.66 4.60 20.87
CA LYS A 83 -15.57 5.15 22.22
C LYS A 83 -14.64 4.27 23.05
N ILE A 84 -13.66 4.91 23.70
CA ILE A 84 -12.64 4.25 24.52
C ILE A 84 -12.52 4.92 25.88
N ASP A 85 -11.91 4.22 26.83
CA ASP A 85 -11.51 4.84 28.09
C ASP A 85 -10.37 5.84 27.88
N ARG A 86 -10.32 6.89 28.71
CA ARG A 86 -9.28 7.94 28.65
C ARG A 86 -7.86 7.35 28.68
N ASP A 87 -7.66 6.34 29.51
CA ASP A 87 -6.37 5.68 29.76
C ASP A 87 -6.06 4.54 28.79
N PHE A 88 -6.87 4.31 27.76
CA PHE A 88 -6.64 3.24 26.77
C PHE A 88 -5.31 3.45 26.02
N LYS A 89 -4.37 2.50 26.05
CA LYS A 89 -3.02 2.67 25.46
C LYS A 89 -2.74 1.80 24.24
N GLU A 90 -3.59 0.82 23.95
CA GLU A 90 -3.33 -0.20 22.94
C GLU A 90 -3.93 0.17 21.58
N TYR A 91 -3.25 1.02 20.83
CA TYR A 91 -3.62 1.35 19.44
C TYR A 91 -2.38 1.64 18.60
N ASP A 92 -2.53 1.57 17.28
CA ASP A 92 -1.48 1.95 16.36
C ASP A 92 -1.49 3.47 16.13
N PRO A 93 -0.48 4.22 16.62
CA PRO A 93 -0.44 5.67 16.48
C PRO A 93 -0.18 6.13 15.04
N MET A 94 0.27 5.24 14.14
CA MET A 94 0.40 5.58 12.73
C MET A 94 -0.96 5.72 12.05
N LEU A 95 -1.93 4.88 12.44
CA LEU A 95 -3.25 4.81 11.79
C LEU A 95 -4.33 5.59 12.53
N PHE A 96 -4.27 5.59 13.86
CA PHE A 96 -5.34 6.13 14.71
C PHE A 96 -4.87 7.27 15.59
N GLU A 97 -5.82 8.12 15.94
CA GLU A 97 -5.67 9.24 16.86
C GLU A 97 -6.78 9.21 17.91
N LYS A 98 -6.47 9.73 19.10
CA LYS A 98 -7.44 9.91 20.16
C LYS A 98 -8.08 11.30 20.06
N PHE A 99 -9.40 11.32 20.09
CA PHE A 99 -10.21 12.52 20.08
C PHE A 99 -10.87 12.69 21.46
N THR A 100 -10.78 13.88 22.05
CA THR A 100 -11.49 14.23 23.30
C THR A 100 -12.94 14.65 23.06
N GLU A 101 -13.26 14.95 21.81
CA GLU A 101 -14.58 15.26 21.30
C GLU A 101 -14.63 15.03 19.79
N LEU A 102 -15.81 14.77 19.26
CA LEU A 102 -16.10 14.79 17.83
C LEU A 102 -16.92 16.04 17.53
N ASN A 103 -16.53 16.84 16.55
CA ASN A 103 -17.18 18.11 16.20
C ASN A 103 -17.14 18.35 14.68
N GLN A 104 -17.60 19.51 14.22
CA GLN A 104 -17.67 19.85 12.80
C GLN A 104 -16.30 19.97 12.09
N SER A 105 -15.19 19.97 12.84
CA SER A 105 -13.83 20.11 12.30
C SER A 105 -13.02 18.81 12.19
N ILE A 106 -13.56 17.66 12.58
CA ILE A 106 -12.80 16.38 12.64
C ILE A 106 -12.23 15.89 11.31
N PHE A 107 -12.70 16.42 10.19
CA PHE A 107 -12.18 16.13 8.84
C PHE A 107 -11.47 17.33 8.19
N ILE A 108 -11.37 18.47 8.89
CA ILE A 108 -10.74 19.66 8.33
C ILE A 108 -9.23 19.47 8.33
N ILE A 109 -8.63 19.66 7.15
CA ILE A 109 -7.18 19.70 6.96
C ILE A 109 -6.86 21.14 6.55
N ASN A 110 -6.21 21.89 7.43
CA ASN A 110 -5.81 23.28 7.17
C ASN A 110 -4.44 23.30 6.50
N ILE A 111 -4.38 22.84 5.25
CA ILE A 111 -3.16 22.84 4.43
C ILE A 111 -3.53 23.36 3.05
N ASP A 112 -2.89 24.46 2.64
CA ASP A 112 -2.98 24.99 1.28
C ASP A 112 -2.00 24.23 0.37
N PRO A 113 -2.35 23.96 -0.90
CA PRO A 113 -1.42 23.37 -1.85
C PRO A 113 -0.15 24.21 -1.98
N GLU A 114 1.01 23.61 -1.72
CA GLU A 114 2.30 24.28 -1.85
C GLU A 114 2.60 24.57 -3.33
N PRO A 115 3.18 25.74 -3.66
CA PRO A 115 3.61 26.04 -5.01
C PRO A 115 4.82 25.18 -5.40
N ILE A 116 5.01 24.97 -6.70
CA ILE A 116 6.20 24.28 -7.24
C ILE A 116 7.46 24.99 -6.77
N ASN A 117 8.35 24.26 -6.10
CA ASN A 117 9.62 24.79 -5.63
C ASN A 117 10.74 24.55 -6.65
N HIS A 118 11.44 25.61 -7.06
CA HIS A 118 12.62 25.52 -7.91
C HIS A 118 13.89 25.51 -7.05
N ILE A 119 14.61 24.40 -7.07
CA ILE A 119 15.69 24.14 -6.12
C ILE A 119 16.97 24.87 -6.51
N ASP A 120 17.46 25.72 -5.60
CA ASP A 120 18.73 26.43 -5.72
C ASP A 120 19.95 25.54 -5.47
N ASN A 121 19.89 24.72 -4.41
CA ASN A 121 20.98 23.87 -3.99
C ASN A 121 20.48 22.42 -3.85
N ILE A 122 20.85 21.60 -4.82
CA ILE A 122 20.47 20.18 -4.89
C ILE A 122 21.08 19.37 -3.74
N GLU A 123 22.28 19.70 -3.27
CA GLU A 123 22.93 19.00 -2.16
C GLU A 123 22.19 19.25 -0.85
N SER A 124 21.85 20.51 -0.57
CA SER A 124 21.04 20.86 0.60
C SER A 124 19.65 20.23 0.56
N TYR A 125 19.01 20.19 -0.61
CA TYR A 125 17.70 19.57 -0.78
C TYR A 125 17.75 18.05 -0.62
N ASN A 126 18.82 17.41 -1.11
CA ASN A 126 19.08 15.98 -0.92
C ASN A 126 19.18 15.60 0.56
N GLU A 127 19.87 16.42 1.36
CA GLU A 127 20.00 16.20 2.80
C GLU A 127 18.69 16.46 3.55
N SER A 128 17.99 17.56 3.24
CA SER A 128 16.75 17.93 3.95
C SER A 128 15.62 16.93 3.71
N GLU A 129 15.47 16.45 2.47
CA GLU A 129 14.41 15.50 2.08
C GLU A 129 14.84 14.03 2.23
N GLY A 130 16.10 13.77 2.58
CA GLY A 130 16.62 12.40 2.75
C GLY A 130 16.64 11.59 1.45
N LEU A 131 16.90 12.22 0.30
CA LEU A 131 16.81 11.57 -1.02
C LEU A 131 17.89 10.52 -1.27
N SER A 132 18.94 10.51 -0.44
CA SER A 132 20.04 9.52 -0.49
C SER A 132 20.78 9.48 -1.84
N LEU A 133 20.86 10.61 -2.54
CA LEU A 133 21.60 10.75 -3.80
C LEU A 133 23.11 10.72 -3.54
N SER A 134 23.86 10.03 -4.39
CA SER A 134 25.32 10.06 -4.40
C SER A 134 25.83 11.42 -4.91
N LYS A 135 27.12 11.71 -4.65
CA LYS A 135 27.77 12.88 -5.22
C LYS A 135 27.75 12.88 -6.75
N GLU A 136 27.88 11.71 -7.39
CA GLU A 136 27.79 11.62 -8.85
C GLU A 136 26.38 11.93 -9.35
N GLU A 137 25.35 11.47 -8.63
CA GLU A 137 23.95 11.72 -8.97
C GLU A 137 23.57 13.20 -8.81
N VAL A 138 24.06 13.86 -7.75
CA VAL A 138 23.90 15.32 -7.59
C VAL A 138 24.59 16.07 -8.74
N ASN A 139 25.83 15.71 -9.08
CA ASN A 139 26.54 16.33 -10.20
C ASN A 139 25.84 16.09 -11.55
N TYR A 140 25.25 14.91 -11.75
CA TYR A 140 24.45 14.62 -12.93
C TYR A 140 23.25 15.57 -13.04
N LEU A 141 22.50 15.77 -11.94
CA LEU A 141 21.35 16.68 -11.92
C LEU A 141 21.75 18.14 -12.14
N LEU A 142 22.89 18.58 -11.59
CA LEU A 142 23.44 19.92 -11.84
C LEU A 142 23.75 20.12 -13.33
N ASN A 143 24.34 19.12 -13.99
CA ASN A 143 24.61 19.19 -15.43
C ASN A 143 23.30 19.27 -16.24
N VAL A 144 22.29 18.46 -15.89
CA VAL A 144 20.97 18.53 -16.53
C VAL A 144 20.36 19.93 -16.37
N SER A 145 20.41 20.51 -15.17
CA SER A 145 19.91 21.88 -14.91
C SER A 145 20.61 22.93 -15.79
N ASN A 146 21.93 22.80 -15.97
CA ASN A 146 22.70 23.69 -16.83
C ASN A 146 22.33 23.54 -18.31
N GLU A 147 22.15 22.31 -18.80
CA GLU A 147 21.77 22.04 -20.20
C GLU A 147 20.38 22.57 -20.54
N ILE A 148 19.40 22.43 -19.65
CA ILE A 148 18.04 22.93 -19.86
C ILE A 148 17.91 24.44 -19.61
N GLY A 149 18.93 25.08 -19.03
CA GLY A 149 18.95 26.53 -18.76
C GLY A 149 17.97 26.98 -17.67
N ARG A 150 17.55 26.08 -16.75
CA ARG A 150 16.70 26.42 -15.61
C ARG A 150 16.98 25.53 -14.39
N LYS A 151 16.60 26.02 -13.21
CA LYS A 151 16.58 25.21 -11.99
C LYS A 151 15.61 24.03 -12.13
N LEU A 152 16.00 22.88 -11.60
CA LEU A 152 15.12 21.73 -11.46
C LEU A 152 14.10 21.98 -10.35
N THR A 153 12.91 21.40 -10.51
CA THR A 153 11.89 21.46 -9.46
C THR A 153 12.12 20.40 -8.39
N ASP A 154 11.53 20.60 -7.22
CA ASP A 154 11.38 19.60 -6.15
C ASP A 154 10.98 18.23 -6.71
N SER A 155 9.92 18.19 -7.50
CA SER A 155 9.30 16.99 -8.06
C SER A 155 10.18 16.29 -9.07
N GLU A 156 10.97 17.04 -9.85
CA GLU A 156 11.94 16.48 -10.79
C GLU A 156 13.09 15.78 -10.06
N ILE A 157 13.64 16.43 -9.02
CA ILE A 157 14.74 15.86 -8.23
C ILE A 157 14.24 14.68 -7.39
N PHE A 158 13.07 14.80 -6.76
CA PHE A 158 12.45 13.72 -6.00
C PHE A 158 12.10 12.53 -6.91
N GLY A 159 11.50 12.79 -8.07
CA GLY A 159 11.23 11.73 -9.06
C GLY A 159 12.49 11.01 -9.51
N PHE A 160 13.57 11.75 -9.76
CA PHE A 160 14.88 11.18 -10.11
C PHE A 160 15.44 10.29 -8.99
N SER A 161 15.31 10.69 -7.72
CA SER A 161 15.81 9.90 -6.59
C SER A 161 15.09 8.56 -6.46
N GLN A 162 13.77 8.54 -6.69
CA GLN A 162 13.00 7.29 -6.63
C GLN A 162 13.42 6.31 -7.73
N VAL A 163 13.50 6.78 -8.99
CA VAL A 163 13.83 5.90 -10.13
C VAL A 163 15.29 5.43 -10.12
N ASN A 164 16.20 6.19 -9.49
CA ASN A 164 17.60 5.82 -9.33
C ASN A 164 17.93 5.20 -7.97
N SER A 165 16.94 4.93 -7.12
CA SER A 165 17.15 4.17 -5.89
C SER A 165 17.71 2.76 -6.17
N GLU A 166 18.36 2.15 -5.17
CA GLU A 166 18.82 0.76 -5.32
C GLU A 166 17.65 -0.21 -5.59
N HIS A 167 16.51 0.02 -4.92
CA HIS A 167 15.31 -0.79 -5.08
C HIS A 167 14.78 -0.79 -6.52
N CYS A 168 14.79 0.37 -7.20
CA CYS A 168 14.30 0.48 -8.58
C CYS A 168 15.36 0.05 -9.61
N ARG A 169 16.61 0.51 -9.45
CA ARG A 169 17.65 0.34 -10.46
C ARG A 169 18.43 -0.96 -10.34
N HIS A 170 18.35 -1.63 -9.19
CA HIS A 170 19.07 -2.88 -8.91
C HIS A 170 20.57 -2.74 -9.22
N LYS A 171 21.23 -1.68 -8.69
CA LYS A 171 22.62 -1.35 -9.03
C LYS A 171 23.55 -2.46 -8.55
N ILE A 172 23.28 -3.10 -7.41
CA ILE A 172 24.08 -4.23 -6.90
C ILE A 172 24.01 -5.42 -7.87
N PHE A 173 22.82 -5.77 -8.36
CA PHE A 173 22.63 -6.92 -9.26
C PHE A 173 23.28 -6.72 -10.63
N ASN A 174 23.39 -5.46 -11.09
CA ASN A 174 24.01 -5.09 -12.36
C ASN A 174 25.47 -4.65 -12.20
N GLY A 175 25.96 -4.49 -10.98
CA GLY A 175 27.28 -3.99 -10.66
C GLY A 175 28.42 -4.94 -11.04
N LYS A 176 29.63 -4.40 -11.02
CA LYS A 176 30.88 -5.15 -11.14
C LYS A 176 31.30 -5.68 -9.77
N PHE A 177 31.74 -6.93 -9.72
CA PHE A 177 32.23 -7.56 -8.49
C PHE A 177 33.73 -7.79 -8.58
N ILE A 178 34.47 -7.37 -7.56
CA ILE A 178 35.89 -7.68 -7.38
C ILE A 178 35.99 -8.54 -6.12
N ILE A 179 36.36 -9.81 -6.28
CA ILE A 179 36.48 -10.77 -5.18
C ILE A 179 37.96 -11.14 -5.06
N ASP A 180 38.54 -10.92 -3.88
CA ASP A 180 39.96 -11.17 -3.59
C ASP A 180 40.90 -10.52 -4.62
N GLY A 181 40.59 -9.28 -5.02
CA GLY A 181 41.37 -8.49 -5.98
C GLY A 181 41.16 -8.88 -7.45
N LYS A 182 40.25 -9.80 -7.78
CA LYS A 182 39.96 -10.21 -9.16
C LYS A 182 38.58 -9.73 -9.61
N GLU A 183 38.51 -9.01 -10.73
CA GLU A 183 37.24 -8.63 -11.35
C GLU A 183 36.54 -9.86 -11.91
N MET A 184 35.27 -10.04 -11.55
CA MET A 184 34.44 -11.15 -12.00
C MET A 184 33.84 -10.85 -13.38
N PRO A 185 33.76 -11.84 -14.27
CA PRO A 185 33.36 -11.62 -15.67
C PRO A 185 31.87 -11.31 -15.87
N ASN A 186 31.02 -11.60 -14.87
CA ASN A 186 29.57 -11.46 -14.95
C ASN A 186 29.03 -10.77 -13.71
N SER A 187 27.98 -9.95 -13.89
CA SER A 187 27.15 -9.48 -12.79
C SER A 187 26.22 -10.59 -12.28
N LEU A 188 25.64 -10.41 -11.10
CA LEU A 188 24.67 -11.35 -10.53
C LEU A 188 23.48 -11.55 -11.48
N PHE A 189 22.96 -10.48 -12.06
CA PHE A 189 21.83 -10.58 -12.99
C PHE A 189 22.19 -11.32 -14.27
N LYS A 190 23.42 -11.14 -14.78
CA LYS A 190 23.91 -11.89 -15.94
C LYS A 190 24.02 -13.38 -15.63
N MET A 191 24.52 -13.74 -14.44
CA MET A 191 24.54 -15.15 -13.99
C MET A 191 23.13 -15.75 -13.92
N ILE A 192 22.14 -14.99 -13.44
CA ILE A 192 20.73 -15.44 -13.44
C ILE A 192 20.22 -15.64 -14.87
N LYS A 193 20.48 -14.71 -15.80
CA LYS A 193 20.06 -14.84 -17.20
C LYS A 193 20.68 -16.04 -17.92
N GLU A 194 21.92 -16.41 -17.59
CA GLU A 194 22.57 -17.59 -18.19
C GLU A 194 21.79 -18.88 -17.89
N THR A 195 21.08 -18.98 -16.76
CA THR A 195 20.24 -20.15 -16.45
C THR A 195 19.14 -20.37 -17.51
N SER A 196 18.44 -19.30 -17.90
CA SER A 196 17.38 -19.32 -18.92
C SER A 196 17.93 -19.50 -20.33
N LYS A 197 19.17 -19.05 -20.57
CA LYS A 197 19.85 -19.20 -21.87
C LYS A 197 20.31 -20.64 -22.10
N ILE A 198 20.85 -21.28 -21.06
CA ILE A 198 21.29 -22.69 -21.13
C ILE A 198 20.06 -23.61 -21.17
N ASN A 199 19.03 -23.32 -20.37
CA ASN A 199 17.83 -24.15 -20.25
C ASN A 199 16.55 -23.33 -20.46
N SER A 200 16.22 -23.03 -21.72
CA SER A 200 15.01 -22.27 -22.05
C SER A 200 13.71 -23.03 -21.76
N ASN A 201 13.75 -24.37 -21.80
CA ASN A 201 12.63 -25.27 -21.48
C ASN A 201 11.28 -24.79 -22.05
N LYS A 202 10.33 -24.39 -21.20
CA LYS A 202 8.99 -23.90 -21.57
C LYS A 202 8.84 -22.39 -21.38
N ILE A 203 9.92 -21.63 -21.27
CA ILE A 203 9.87 -20.18 -21.08
C ILE A 203 9.27 -19.52 -22.32
N VAL A 204 8.20 -18.76 -22.13
CA VAL A 204 7.56 -17.93 -23.15
C VAL A 204 8.11 -16.50 -23.08
N SER A 205 8.27 -15.97 -21.85
CA SER A 205 8.89 -14.66 -21.61
C SER A 205 9.58 -14.63 -20.25
N ALA A 206 10.76 -14.02 -20.20
CA ALA A 206 11.50 -13.77 -18.96
C ALA A 206 12.29 -12.46 -19.12
N TYR A 207 12.38 -11.69 -18.03
CA TYR A 207 13.17 -10.44 -17.93
C TYR A 207 12.75 -9.30 -18.88
N LYS A 208 11.52 -9.33 -19.40
CA LYS A 208 10.98 -8.34 -20.34
C LYS A 208 9.65 -7.72 -19.90
N ASP A 209 9.16 -8.14 -18.74
CA ASP A 209 7.86 -7.77 -18.18
C ASP A 209 7.93 -7.89 -16.65
N ASN A 210 6.90 -7.44 -15.95
CA ASN A 210 6.79 -7.52 -14.49
C ASN A 210 6.69 -8.96 -13.99
N VAL A 211 6.37 -9.92 -14.87
CA VAL A 211 6.24 -11.34 -14.54
C VAL A 211 6.96 -12.22 -15.57
N ALA A 212 7.33 -13.43 -15.17
CA ALA A 212 7.79 -14.46 -16.10
C ALA A 212 6.59 -15.27 -16.60
N PHE A 213 6.66 -15.73 -17.85
CA PHE A 213 5.63 -16.56 -18.48
C PHE A 213 6.22 -17.88 -18.95
N ILE A 214 5.54 -18.98 -18.62
CA ILE A 214 5.89 -20.33 -19.09
C ILE A 214 4.68 -20.99 -19.79
N LYS A 215 4.94 -21.88 -20.74
CA LYS A 215 3.89 -22.63 -21.43
C LYS A 215 3.11 -23.50 -20.43
N GLY A 216 1.81 -23.27 -20.34
CA GLY A 216 0.89 -24.05 -19.52
C GLY A 216 0.27 -25.22 -20.29
N PRO A 217 -0.59 -26.01 -19.62
CA PRO A 217 -1.38 -27.05 -20.26
C PRO A 217 -2.52 -26.47 -21.11
N ILE A 218 -3.17 -27.31 -21.91
CA ILE A 218 -4.49 -27.00 -22.47
C ILE A 218 -5.51 -27.09 -21.33
N VAL A 219 -6.33 -26.07 -21.15
CA VAL A 219 -7.34 -26.01 -20.08
C VAL A 219 -8.70 -25.63 -20.66
N ASN A 220 -9.77 -25.99 -19.94
CA ASN A 220 -11.13 -25.59 -20.28
C ASN A 220 -11.53 -24.37 -19.44
N GLN A 221 -11.79 -23.24 -20.09
CA GLN A 221 -12.35 -22.05 -19.46
C GLN A 221 -13.87 -22.16 -19.41
N PHE A 222 -14.46 -21.90 -18.25
CA PHE A 222 -15.89 -21.66 -18.11
C PHE A 222 -16.14 -20.15 -17.98
N SER A 223 -16.66 -19.54 -19.04
CA SER A 223 -16.86 -18.09 -19.13
C SER A 223 -18.09 -17.77 -19.99
N PRO A 224 -18.71 -16.59 -19.85
CA PRO A 224 -19.77 -16.16 -20.77
C PRO A 224 -19.20 -16.09 -22.19
N THR A 225 -20.02 -16.43 -23.18
CA THR A 225 -19.59 -16.42 -24.59
C THR A 225 -19.13 -15.01 -25.02
N ARG A 226 -19.78 -13.98 -24.49
CA ARG A 226 -19.37 -12.58 -24.57
C ARG A 226 -19.27 -11.97 -23.18
N SER A 227 -18.15 -11.32 -22.89
CA SER A 227 -17.87 -10.72 -21.58
C SER A 227 -18.49 -9.34 -21.39
N ASP A 228 -18.92 -8.71 -22.48
CA ASP A 228 -19.41 -7.33 -22.52
C ASP A 228 -20.94 -7.22 -22.41
N ILE A 229 -21.67 -8.33 -22.49
CA ILE A 229 -23.13 -8.39 -22.37
C ILE A 229 -23.56 -9.59 -21.53
N ALA A 230 -24.82 -9.60 -21.08
CA ALA A 230 -25.42 -10.78 -20.47
C ALA A 230 -25.50 -11.92 -21.51
N ASP A 231 -24.82 -13.02 -21.24
CA ASP A 231 -24.73 -14.16 -22.15
C ASP A 231 -24.56 -15.48 -21.37
N TYR A 232 -24.83 -16.61 -22.04
CA TYR A 232 -24.68 -17.94 -21.47
C TYR A 232 -23.21 -18.34 -21.33
N TYR A 233 -22.90 -18.99 -20.22
CA TYR A 233 -21.59 -19.59 -19.97
C TYR A 233 -21.39 -20.85 -20.81
N LYS A 234 -20.17 -21.02 -21.33
CA LYS A 234 -19.76 -22.22 -22.07
C LYS A 234 -18.37 -22.66 -21.66
N LEU A 235 -18.08 -23.94 -21.88
CA LEU A 235 -16.73 -24.47 -21.78
C LEU A 235 -15.99 -24.26 -23.10
N LYS A 236 -14.82 -23.63 -23.04
CA LYS A 236 -13.93 -23.43 -24.18
C LYS A 236 -12.52 -23.91 -23.84
N SER A 237 -12.00 -24.84 -24.64
CA SER A 237 -10.61 -25.28 -24.53
C SER A 237 -9.66 -24.23 -25.11
N PHE A 238 -8.54 -23.95 -24.42
CA PHE A 238 -7.49 -23.05 -24.90
C PHE A 238 -6.10 -23.44 -24.39
N GLU A 239 -5.06 -23.04 -25.11
CA GLU A 239 -3.67 -23.18 -24.65
C GLU A 239 -3.35 -22.11 -23.60
N SER A 240 -3.07 -22.53 -22.36
CA SER A 240 -2.75 -21.59 -21.29
C SER A 240 -1.27 -21.22 -21.23
N VAL A 241 -1.00 -20.07 -20.63
CA VAL A 241 0.33 -19.63 -20.21
C VAL A 241 0.26 -19.34 -18.72
N ILE A 242 1.26 -19.78 -17.97
CA ILE A 242 1.33 -19.58 -16.52
C ILE A 242 2.26 -18.41 -16.24
N SER A 243 1.74 -17.40 -15.55
CA SER A 243 2.54 -16.29 -15.01
C SER A 243 3.14 -16.66 -13.65
N LEU A 244 4.42 -16.37 -13.45
CA LEU A 244 5.14 -16.59 -12.20
C LEU A 244 5.80 -15.27 -11.75
N LYS A 245 5.56 -14.90 -10.50
CA LYS A 245 6.15 -13.73 -9.86
C LYS A 245 6.15 -13.93 -8.35
N ALA A 246 7.17 -13.37 -7.71
CA ALA A 246 7.30 -13.27 -6.27
C ALA A 246 7.85 -11.88 -5.94
N GLU A 247 7.35 -11.30 -4.87
CA GLU A 247 7.81 -10.02 -4.33
C GLU A 247 8.00 -10.14 -2.82
N THR A 248 8.67 -9.14 -2.25
CA THR A 248 8.85 -9.02 -0.81
C THR A 248 8.48 -7.60 -0.38
N HIS A 249 7.88 -7.44 0.80
CA HIS A 249 7.55 -6.11 1.33
C HIS A 249 8.08 -5.92 2.75
N ASN A 250 9.39 -6.15 2.91
CA ASN A 250 10.03 -6.36 4.21
C ASN A 250 10.01 -5.13 5.12
N PHE A 251 10.49 -3.98 4.63
CA PHE A 251 10.62 -2.78 5.45
C PHE A 251 9.24 -2.22 5.87
N PRO A 252 8.26 -2.03 4.97
CA PRO A 252 6.92 -1.59 5.37
C PRO A 252 6.25 -2.54 6.36
N THR A 253 6.35 -3.86 6.15
CA THR A 253 5.80 -4.86 7.09
C THR A 253 6.47 -4.81 8.47
N THR A 254 7.72 -4.34 8.55
CA THR A 254 8.39 -4.15 9.85
C THR A 254 7.84 -2.92 10.59
N VAL A 255 7.42 -1.89 9.85
CA VAL A 255 6.89 -0.63 10.40
C VAL A 255 5.42 -0.80 10.79
N GLU A 256 4.59 -1.24 9.85
CA GLU A 256 3.16 -1.50 10.03
C GLU A 256 2.80 -2.82 9.32
N PRO A 257 2.60 -3.94 10.05
CA PRO A 257 2.62 -5.26 9.43
C PRO A 257 1.38 -5.59 8.60
N PHE A 258 0.20 -5.10 8.98
CA PHE A 258 -1.04 -5.47 8.29
C PHE A 258 -1.09 -4.85 6.90
N ASN A 259 -0.97 -3.53 6.80
CA ASN A 259 -0.98 -2.84 5.50
C ASN A 259 0.31 -3.14 4.73
N GLY A 260 1.45 -3.35 5.40
CA GLY A 260 2.68 -3.82 4.75
C GLY A 260 2.48 -5.17 4.04
N ALA A 261 1.90 -6.18 4.69
CA ALA A 261 1.65 -7.47 4.03
C ALA A 261 0.54 -7.38 2.96
N ALA A 262 -0.53 -6.62 3.25
CA ALA A 262 -1.64 -6.45 2.32
C ALA A 262 -1.22 -5.74 1.03
N THR A 263 -0.42 -4.67 1.13
CA THR A 263 0.08 -3.94 -0.04
C THR A 263 1.17 -4.71 -0.79
N GLY A 264 1.98 -5.51 -0.10
CA GLY A 264 2.91 -6.45 -0.73
C GLY A 264 2.17 -7.49 -1.59
N SER A 265 1.13 -8.10 -1.04
CA SER A 265 0.27 -9.02 -1.79
C SER A 265 -0.47 -8.32 -2.93
N GLY A 266 -1.01 -7.12 -2.69
CA GLY A 266 -1.71 -6.33 -3.69
C GLY A 266 -0.82 -5.88 -4.85
N GLY A 267 0.43 -5.50 -4.57
CA GLY A 267 1.43 -5.16 -5.59
C GLY A 267 1.72 -6.34 -6.50
N GLU A 268 2.00 -7.49 -5.90
CA GLU A 268 2.30 -8.71 -6.63
C GLU A 268 1.11 -9.20 -7.48
N ILE A 269 -0.12 -9.10 -6.96
CA ILE A 269 -1.35 -9.37 -7.72
C ILE A 269 -1.49 -8.43 -8.92
N ARG A 270 -1.23 -7.12 -8.74
CA ARG A 270 -1.29 -6.13 -9.84
C ARG A 270 -0.26 -6.40 -10.92
N ASP A 271 0.95 -6.80 -10.54
CA ASP A 271 1.99 -7.17 -11.49
C ASP A 271 1.57 -8.33 -12.38
N ARG A 272 0.91 -9.34 -11.80
CA ARG A 272 0.31 -10.41 -12.60
C ARG A 272 -0.79 -9.88 -13.52
N LEU A 273 -1.74 -9.11 -12.99
CA LEU A 273 -2.83 -8.54 -13.79
C LEU A 273 -2.31 -7.71 -14.98
N ALA A 274 -1.21 -6.97 -14.79
CA ALA A 274 -0.59 -6.11 -15.78
C ALA A 274 0.36 -6.84 -16.76
N GLY A 275 0.71 -8.10 -16.49
CA GLY A 275 1.60 -8.88 -17.35
C GLY A 275 1.00 -9.16 -18.73
N GLY A 276 1.79 -8.98 -19.79
CA GLY A 276 1.37 -9.19 -21.17
C GLY A 276 0.25 -8.25 -21.61
N LYS A 277 -0.91 -8.81 -21.98
CA LYS A 277 -2.13 -8.04 -22.34
C LYS A 277 -3.23 -8.16 -21.29
N GLY A 278 -2.89 -8.69 -20.11
CA GLY A 278 -3.83 -9.11 -19.09
C GLY A 278 -3.64 -10.58 -18.75
N SER A 279 -3.58 -10.87 -17.45
CA SER A 279 -3.60 -12.23 -16.93
C SER A 279 -4.56 -12.34 -15.74
N ILE A 280 -4.91 -13.57 -15.35
CA ILE A 280 -5.82 -13.83 -14.22
C ILE A 280 -5.00 -14.52 -13.11
N PRO A 281 -4.76 -13.86 -11.96
CA PRO A 281 -4.13 -14.48 -10.81
C PRO A 281 -4.98 -15.66 -10.30
N MET A 282 -4.37 -16.84 -10.16
CA MET A 282 -5.08 -18.06 -9.74
C MET A 282 -4.79 -18.45 -8.29
N ALA A 283 -3.53 -18.40 -7.89
CA ALA A 283 -3.08 -18.80 -6.56
C ALA A 283 -1.91 -17.93 -6.12
N GLY A 284 -1.82 -17.67 -4.82
CA GLY A 284 -0.72 -16.95 -4.18
C GLY A 284 -0.16 -17.75 -3.01
N THR A 285 1.12 -17.53 -2.72
CA THR A 285 1.79 -18.10 -1.54
C THR A 285 2.39 -16.95 -0.76
N ALA A 286 2.17 -16.93 0.56
CA ALA A 286 2.82 -16.01 1.48
C ALA A 286 3.86 -16.76 2.31
N VAL A 287 5.01 -16.12 2.53
CA VAL A 287 6.10 -16.68 3.37
C VAL A 287 6.58 -15.59 4.32
N TYR A 288 6.48 -15.87 5.62
CA TYR A 288 6.95 -14.97 6.67
C TYR A 288 8.19 -15.57 7.32
N MET A 289 9.24 -14.75 7.43
CA MET A 289 10.49 -15.12 8.10
C MET A 289 10.79 -14.06 9.14
N THR A 290 10.60 -14.39 10.42
CA THR A 290 10.90 -13.51 11.54
C THR A 290 11.97 -14.12 12.44
N PRO A 291 12.63 -13.30 13.28
CA PRO A 291 13.33 -13.79 14.46
C PRO A 291 12.37 -14.53 15.41
N TYR A 292 12.92 -15.20 16.42
CA TYR A 292 12.12 -15.89 17.44
C TYR A 292 11.07 -14.98 18.07
N SER A 293 9.81 -15.41 18.06
CA SER A 293 8.67 -14.69 18.67
C SER A 293 8.79 -14.56 20.18
N ARG A 294 9.51 -15.49 20.83
CA ARG A 294 9.70 -15.54 22.29
C ARG A 294 8.41 -15.67 23.09
N PHE A 295 7.31 -16.10 22.45
CA PHE A 295 6.01 -16.26 23.09
C PHE A 295 6.03 -17.35 24.16
N ASN A 296 6.56 -18.53 23.81
CA ASN A 296 6.60 -19.71 24.70
C ASN A 296 7.86 -19.80 25.56
N LYS A 297 8.76 -18.79 25.49
CA LYS A 297 9.99 -18.67 26.30
C LYS A 297 10.87 -19.92 26.29
N TYR A 298 11.10 -20.48 25.11
CA TYR A 298 11.88 -21.71 24.97
C TYR A 298 13.34 -21.52 25.42
N SER A 299 13.98 -22.61 25.88
CA SER A 299 15.34 -22.56 26.43
C SER A 299 16.39 -22.11 25.40
N TRP A 300 16.21 -22.45 24.12
CA TRP A 300 17.12 -22.04 23.05
C TRP A 300 17.00 -20.56 22.70
N GLU A 301 15.85 -19.92 22.91
CA GLU A 301 15.68 -18.48 22.64
C GLU A 301 16.52 -17.63 23.61
N LYS A 302 16.79 -18.15 24.81
CA LYS A 302 17.66 -17.50 25.81
C LYS A 302 19.14 -17.49 25.40
N LYS A 303 19.54 -18.34 24.45
CA LYS A 303 20.93 -18.41 23.95
C LYS A 303 21.26 -17.29 22.96
N ILE A 304 20.25 -16.55 22.50
CA ILE A 304 20.40 -15.46 21.53
C ILE A 304 19.97 -14.16 22.18
N VAL A 305 20.83 -13.15 22.12
CA VAL A 305 20.55 -11.81 22.67
C VAL A 305 19.33 -11.21 21.97
N LYS A 306 18.38 -10.72 22.77
CA LYS A 306 17.18 -10.05 22.24
C LYS A 306 17.59 -8.69 21.64
N ARG A 307 17.08 -8.39 20.45
CA ARG A 307 17.20 -7.04 19.86
C ARG A 307 16.13 -6.12 20.44
N ASP A 308 16.50 -4.86 20.61
CA ASP A 308 15.55 -3.79 20.88
C ASP A 308 14.92 -3.38 19.54
N TRP A 309 13.64 -3.68 19.38
CA TRP A 309 12.89 -3.43 18.15
C TRP A 309 12.48 -1.96 18.09
N LEU A 310 12.84 -1.27 17.01
CA LEU A 310 12.46 0.13 16.78
C LEU A 310 10.96 0.28 16.46
N TYR A 311 10.41 -0.66 15.68
CA TYR A 311 9.03 -0.64 15.21
C TYR A 311 8.23 -1.78 15.84
N GLN A 312 7.98 -2.85 15.10
CA GLN A 312 7.22 -4.01 15.55
C GLN A 312 8.15 -5.14 15.96
N ASN A 313 7.77 -5.88 16.98
CA ASN A 313 8.51 -7.08 17.38
C ASN A 313 8.07 -8.30 16.54
N PRO A 314 8.78 -9.45 16.60
CA PRO A 314 8.44 -10.61 15.79
C PRO A 314 7.05 -11.20 16.04
N ILE A 315 6.51 -11.11 17.26
CA ILE A 315 5.15 -11.58 17.53
C ILE A 315 4.11 -10.63 16.92
N ASP A 316 4.34 -9.33 16.97
CA ASP A 316 3.46 -8.34 16.31
C ASP A 316 3.40 -8.56 14.80
N ILE A 317 4.56 -8.83 14.17
CA ILE A 317 4.63 -9.12 12.73
C ILE A 317 3.82 -10.39 12.42
N LEU A 318 4.04 -11.47 13.16
CA LEU A 318 3.34 -12.74 12.91
C LEU A 318 1.83 -12.61 13.15
N ILE A 319 1.37 -11.85 14.14
CA ILE A 319 -0.06 -11.69 14.44
C ILE A 319 -0.75 -10.74 13.46
N LYS A 320 -0.13 -9.60 13.14
CA LYS A 320 -0.77 -8.53 12.36
C LYS A 320 -0.63 -8.71 10.85
N ALA A 321 0.43 -9.37 10.39
CA ALA A 321 0.69 -9.54 8.96
C ALA A 321 0.07 -10.81 8.36
N SER A 322 -0.34 -11.78 9.20
CA SER A 322 -0.99 -13.04 8.78
C SER A 322 -2.50 -12.97 8.95
#